data_AF-A0A0F7ZFQ9-F1
#
_entry.id   AF-A0A0F7ZFQ9-F1
#
_cell.length_a   1.000
_cell.length_b   1.000
_cell.length_c   1.000
_cell.angle_alpha   90.00
_cell.angle_beta   90.00
_cell.angle_gamma   90.00
#
_symmetry.space_group_name_H-M   'P 1'
#
loop_
_entity.id
_entity.type
_entity.pdbx_description
1 polymer ?
#
loop_
_entity_poly.entity_id
_entity_poly.type
_entity_poly.pdbx_seq_one_letter_code
_entity_poly.pdbx_strand_id
1 'polypeptide(L)'
;MQFMAVDVLRQVDHTYRHDVESFFYVLLWMCAREAWSKPKLSRGGRPPRDSLLRKWEIGSLKDIARTKAGDMTVDGLEEILGEFPEELDVVKPLCLKIRSTLFGDTARLNFGTPTGDSDQLYQPIIAAYDEIISDI
;
A
#
# COMPACT_ATOMS: atom_id res chain seq x y z
N MET A 1 -9.48 -7.39 -8.11
CA MET A 1 -9.19 -5.94 -8.23
C MET A 1 -8.36 -5.42 -7.07
N GLN A 2 -8.30 -6.14 -5.94
CA GLN A 2 -7.65 -5.68 -4.71
C GLN A 2 -6.20 -5.23 -4.89
N PHE A 3 -5.46 -5.82 -5.84
CA PHE A 3 -4.05 -5.49 -6.07
C PHE A 3 -3.81 -4.69 -7.35
N MET A 4 -4.83 -4.39 -8.15
CA MET A 4 -4.62 -3.59 -9.35
C MET A 4 -4.22 -2.16 -8.97
N ALA A 5 -3.22 -1.63 -9.67
CA ALA A 5 -2.82 -0.23 -9.59
C ALA A 5 -3.96 0.72 -10.00
N VAL A 6 -3.97 1.92 -9.44
CA VAL A 6 -5.02 2.93 -9.65
C VAL A 6 -5.17 3.29 -11.13
N ASP A 7 -4.08 3.49 -11.85
CA ASP A 7 -4.12 3.87 -13.26
C ASP A 7 -4.53 2.70 -14.16
N VAL A 8 -4.18 1.46 -13.80
CA VAL A 8 -4.70 0.25 -14.49
C VAL A 8 -6.22 0.13 -14.31
N LEU A 9 -6.74 0.42 -13.11
CA LEU A 9 -8.19 0.49 -12.88
C LEU A 9 -8.87 1.61 -13.69
N ARG A 10 -8.13 2.65 -14.04
CA ARG A 10 -8.57 3.75 -14.93
C ARG A 10 -8.34 3.46 -16.42
N GLN A 11 -7.97 2.23 -16.78
CA GLN A 11 -7.73 1.79 -18.16
C GLN A 11 -6.50 2.47 -18.81
N VAL A 12 -5.54 2.91 -18.01
CA VAL A 12 -4.22 3.32 -18.50
C VAL A 12 -3.36 2.06 -18.73
N ASP A 13 -2.50 2.11 -19.75
CA ASP A 13 -1.61 1.00 -20.08
C ASP A 13 -0.69 0.62 -18.92
N HIS A 14 -0.44 -0.68 -18.79
CA HIS A 14 0.34 -1.25 -17.70
C HIS A 14 1.85 -0.95 -17.87
N THR A 15 2.56 -0.72 -16.76
CA THR A 15 3.99 -0.37 -16.74
C THR A 15 4.62 -0.94 -15.47
N TYR A 16 5.95 -0.94 -15.39
CA TYR A 16 6.70 -1.44 -14.23
C TYR A 16 6.29 -0.77 -12.90
N ARG A 17 5.91 0.53 -12.93
CA ARG A 17 5.43 1.25 -11.74
C ARG A 17 4.20 0.56 -11.14
N HIS A 18 3.29 0.12 -12.00
CA HIS A 18 2.04 -0.50 -11.58
C HIS A 18 2.27 -1.87 -10.92
N ASP A 19 3.31 -2.61 -11.32
CA ASP A 19 3.73 -3.82 -10.61
C ASP A 19 4.18 -3.50 -9.18
N VAL A 20 4.95 -2.42 -9.01
CA VAL A 20 5.43 -1.94 -7.70
C VAL A 20 4.27 -1.45 -6.83
N GLU A 21 3.34 -0.68 -7.38
CA GLU A 21 2.12 -0.26 -6.69
C GLU A 21 1.28 -1.47 -6.27
N SER A 22 1.15 -2.47 -7.16
CA SER A 22 0.43 -3.71 -6.87
C SER A 22 1.10 -4.50 -5.73
N PHE A 23 2.43 -4.56 -5.72
CA PHE A 23 3.20 -5.19 -4.64
C PHE A 23 3.01 -4.46 -3.30
N PHE A 24 2.98 -3.12 -3.31
CA PHE A 24 2.66 -2.35 -2.11
C PHE A 24 1.26 -2.65 -1.59
N TYR A 25 0.26 -2.80 -2.47
CA TYR A 25 -1.08 -3.22 -2.07
C TYR A 25 -1.13 -4.62 -1.48
N VAL A 26 -0.30 -5.55 -1.96
CA VAL A 26 -0.15 -6.88 -1.34
C VAL A 26 0.42 -6.73 0.08
N LEU A 27 1.45 -5.91 0.30
CA LEU A 27 1.99 -5.67 1.64
C LEU A 27 0.91 -5.16 2.60
N LEU A 28 0.18 -4.10 2.22
CA LEU A 28 -0.90 -3.53 3.04
C LEU A 28 -1.97 -4.57 3.35
N TRP A 29 -2.37 -5.36 2.36
CA TRP A 29 -3.34 -6.43 2.53
C TRP A 29 -2.88 -7.52 3.50
N MET A 30 -1.63 -7.95 3.37
CA MET A 30 -1.07 -8.98 4.22
C MET A 30 -1.03 -8.50 5.68
N CYS A 31 -0.67 -7.25 5.92
CA CYS A 31 -0.60 -6.68 7.26
C CYS A 31 -1.98 -6.36 7.87
N ALA A 32 -2.88 -5.71 7.13
CA ALA A 32 -4.19 -5.29 7.66
C ALA A 32 -5.24 -6.41 7.73
N ARG A 33 -5.13 -7.45 6.89
CA ARG A 33 -6.14 -8.52 6.80
C ARG A 33 -5.60 -9.89 7.14
N GLU A 34 -4.58 -10.34 6.42
CA GLU A 34 -4.11 -11.73 6.57
C GLU A 34 -3.40 -11.97 7.90
N ALA A 35 -2.69 -10.98 8.45
CA ALA A 35 -1.94 -11.09 9.70
C ALA A 35 -2.82 -11.46 10.89
N TRP A 36 -4.08 -11.01 10.92
CA TRP A 36 -5.04 -11.33 11.99
C TRP A 36 -5.31 -12.84 12.11
N SER A 37 -5.18 -13.59 11.01
CA SER A 37 -5.31 -15.06 11.02
C SER A 37 -4.09 -15.78 11.60
N LYS A 38 -2.99 -15.07 11.88
CA LYS A 38 -1.71 -15.63 12.31
C LYS A 38 -1.52 -15.39 13.81
N PRO A 39 -1.57 -16.43 14.66
CA PRO A 39 -1.50 -16.26 16.12
C PRO A 39 -0.27 -15.49 16.63
N LYS A 40 0.87 -15.63 15.96
CA LYS A 40 2.11 -14.93 16.31
C LYS A 40 2.07 -13.43 16.03
N LEU A 41 1.29 -13.01 15.04
CA LEU A 41 1.19 -11.62 14.60
C LEU A 41 -0.04 -10.92 15.16
N SER A 42 -1.03 -11.64 15.70
CA SER A 42 -2.26 -11.03 16.21
C SER A 42 -2.40 -11.13 17.73
N ARG A 43 -1.60 -11.94 18.41
CA ARG A 43 -1.68 -12.25 19.85
C ARG A 43 -3.09 -12.51 20.39
N GLY A 44 -3.96 -13.09 19.56
CA GLY A 44 -5.36 -13.36 19.92
C GLY A 44 -6.29 -12.15 19.86
N GLY A 45 -5.81 -11.01 19.36
CA GLY A 45 -6.62 -9.88 18.93
C GLY A 45 -7.50 -10.23 17.73
N ARG A 46 -8.38 -9.30 17.35
CA ARG A 46 -9.37 -9.49 16.30
C ARG A 46 -9.22 -8.42 15.23
N PRO A 47 -9.45 -8.75 13.95
CA PRO A 47 -9.46 -7.77 12.89
C PRO A 47 -10.56 -6.73 13.12
N PRO A 48 -10.44 -5.53 12.51
CA PRO A 48 -11.53 -4.56 12.45
C PRO A 48 -12.81 -5.21 11.91
N ARG A 49 -13.96 -4.80 12.47
CA ARG A 49 -15.28 -5.32 12.03
C ARG A 49 -15.55 -5.01 10.55
N ASP A 50 -15.20 -3.81 10.12
CA ASP A 50 -15.36 -3.34 8.74
C ASP A 50 -14.02 -2.77 8.25
N SER A 51 -13.17 -3.64 7.71
CA SER A 51 -11.88 -3.22 7.16
C SER A 51 -12.06 -2.26 5.98
N LEU A 52 -11.29 -1.17 5.98
CA LEU A 52 -11.20 -0.19 4.90
C LEU A 52 -10.87 -0.85 3.57
N LEU A 53 -9.98 -1.85 3.58
CA LEU A 53 -9.53 -2.58 2.38
C LEU A 53 -10.65 -3.42 1.73
N ARG A 54 -11.79 -3.65 2.40
CA ARG A 54 -12.96 -4.28 1.78
C ARG A 54 -13.47 -3.46 0.58
N LYS A 55 -13.31 -2.14 0.61
CA LYS A 55 -13.70 -1.24 -0.49
C LYS A 55 -12.80 -1.41 -1.73
N TRP A 56 -11.68 -2.13 -1.63
CA TRP A 56 -10.83 -2.44 -2.79
C TRP A 56 -11.35 -3.62 -3.62
N GLU A 57 -12.36 -4.34 -3.11
CA GLU A 57 -12.94 -5.54 -3.73
C GLU A 57 -14.33 -5.30 -4.31
N ILE A 58 -15.05 -4.31 -3.80
CA ILE A 58 -16.50 -4.11 -4.03
C ILE A 58 -16.73 -2.80 -4.79
N GLY A 59 -17.68 -2.83 -5.73
CA GLY A 59 -18.09 -1.65 -6.51
C GLY A 59 -17.54 -1.69 -7.94
N SER A 60 -17.69 -0.56 -8.64
CA SER A 60 -17.14 -0.43 -10.00
C SER A 60 -15.62 -0.20 -9.97
N LEU A 61 -14.94 -0.48 -11.09
CA LEU A 61 -13.50 -0.18 -11.25
C LEU A 61 -13.18 1.29 -10.92
N LYS A 62 -14.08 2.21 -11.29
CA LYS A 62 -13.95 3.65 -11.02
C LYS A 62 -14.07 3.97 -9.53
N ASP A 63 -14.98 3.30 -8.81
CA ASP A 63 -15.14 3.51 -7.37
C ASP A 63 -13.95 2.96 -6.59
N ILE A 64 -13.43 1.81 -7.01
CA ILE A 64 -12.23 1.20 -6.42
C ILE A 64 -11.01 2.09 -6.68
N ALA A 65 -10.83 2.61 -7.90
CA ALA A 65 -9.73 3.52 -8.23
C ALA A 65 -9.80 4.82 -7.41
N ARG A 66 -11.01 5.36 -7.20
CA ARG A 66 -11.22 6.55 -6.37
C ARG A 66 -10.88 6.27 -4.90
N THR A 67 -11.33 5.14 -4.38
CA THR A 67 -11.07 4.75 -2.99
C THR A 67 -9.58 4.58 -2.75
N LYS A 68 -8.91 3.76 -3.57
CA LYS A 68 -7.44 3.59 -3.49
C LYS A 68 -6.68 4.90 -3.61
N ALA A 69 -7.10 5.80 -4.50
CA ALA A 69 -6.45 7.10 -4.61
C ALA A 69 -6.60 7.95 -3.33
N GLY A 70 -7.75 7.89 -2.65
CA GLY A 70 -7.94 8.54 -1.34
C GLY A 70 -7.10 7.90 -0.25
N ASP A 71 -7.04 6.57 -0.25
CA ASP A 71 -6.25 5.78 0.71
C ASP A 71 -4.74 6.00 0.57
N MET A 72 -4.25 6.44 -0.59
CA MET A 72 -2.83 6.77 -0.82
C MET A 72 -2.47 8.23 -0.44
N THR A 73 -3.40 8.99 0.14
CA THR A 73 -3.05 10.20 0.91
C THR A 73 -2.30 9.83 2.18
N VAL A 74 -1.64 10.80 2.83
CA VAL A 74 -0.94 10.52 4.10
C VAL A 74 -1.95 10.06 5.16
N ASP A 75 -2.98 10.86 5.42
CA ASP A 75 -4.04 10.55 6.37
C ASP A 75 -4.76 9.23 6.02
N GLY A 76 -5.08 9.02 4.74
CA GLY A 76 -5.75 7.80 4.28
C GLY A 76 -4.90 6.55 4.49
N LEU A 77 -3.58 6.65 4.30
CA LEU A 77 -2.69 5.52 4.56
C LEU A 77 -2.57 5.27 6.06
N GLU A 78 -2.43 6.31 6.87
CA GLU A 78 -2.37 6.18 8.34
C GLU A 78 -3.62 5.49 8.91
N GLU A 79 -4.81 5.76 8.37
CA GLU A 79 -6.03 5.03 8.72
C GLU A 79 -5.91 3.53 8.43
N ILE A 80 -5.36 3.13 7.27
CA ILE A 80 -5.12 1.72 6.93
C ILE A 80 -4.07 1.10 7.86
N LEU A 81 -2.98 1.82 8.16
CA LEU A 81 -1.95 1.34 9.08
C LEU A 81 -2.53 1.13 10.49
N GLY A 82 -3.56 1.87 10.88
CA GLY A 82 -4.33 1.66 12.10
C GLY A 82 -5.03 0.30 12.19
N GLU A 83 -5.24 -0.40 11.07
CA GLU A 83 -5.83 -1.75 11.04
C GLU A 83 -4.81 -2.87 11.30
N PHE A 84 -3.52 -2.55 11.35
CA PHE A 84 -2.48 -3.54 11.55
C PHE A 84 -2.48 -4.02 13.01
N PRO A 85 -2.22 -5.32 13.27
CA PRO A 85 -1.85 -5.75 14.61
C PRO A 85 -0.63 -4.99 15.14
N GLU A 86 -0.56 -4.78 16.45
CA GLU A 86 0.53 -4.04 17.13
C GLU A 86 1.90 -4.69 16.86
N GLU A 87 1.96 -6.02 16.67
CA GLU A 87 3.18 -6.74 16.32
C GLU A 87 3.81 -6.28 14.99
N LEU A 88 3.02 -5.65 14.13
CA LEU A 88 3.45 -5.13 12.82
C LEU A 88 3.70 -3.62 12.83
N ASP A 89 3.75 -2.97 13.99
CA ASP A 89 4.08 -1.55 14.11
C ASP A 89 5.45 -1.21 13.48
N VAL A 90 6.40 -2.14 13.56
CA VAL A 90 7.73 -2.03 12.93
C VAL A 90 7.67 -1.89 11.41
N VAL A 91 6.58 -2.34 10.77
CA VAL A 91 6.39 -2.26 9.31
C VAL A 91 5.78 -0.93 8.88
N LYS A 92 5.13 -0.18 9.79
CA LYS A 92 4.44 1.08 9.44
C LYS A 92 5.37 2.13 8.80
N PRO A 93 6.60 2.37 9.29
CA PRO A 93 7.52 3.31 8.64
C PRO A 93 7.91 2.89 7.21
N LEU A 94 8.02 1.59 6.93
CA LEU A 94 8.24 1.07 5.57
C LEU A 94 7.10 1.48 4.64
N CYS A 95 5.85 1.28 5.06
CA CYS A 95 4.67 1.60 4.26
C CYS A 95 4.60 3.10 3.93
N LEU A 96 4.91 3.96 4.90
CA LEU A 96 4.95 5.42 4.69
C LEU A 96 6.03 5.81 3.66
N LYS A 97 7.23 5.22 3.74
CA LYS A 97 8.33 5.46 2.79
C LYS A 97 8.01 5.00 1.38
N ILE A 98 7.44 3.79 1.23
CA ILE A 98 7.01 3.27 -0.08
C ILE A 98 5.94 4.19 -0.66
N ARG A 99 4.96 4.65 0.14
CA ARG A 99 3.93 5.58 -0.31
C ARG A 99 4.51 6.93 -0.74
N SER A 100 5.43 7.51 0.02
CA SER A 100 6.13 8.75 -0.37
C SER A 100 6.85 8.56 -1.71
N THR A 101 7.57 7.45 -1.88
CA THR A 101 8.30 7.12 -3.11
C THR A 101 7.37 6.98 -4.32
N LEU A 102 6.25 6.24 -4.16
CA LEU A 102 5.31 5.99 -5.25
C LEU A 102 4.48 7.23 -5.59
N PHE A 103 3.93 7.93 -4.60
CA PHE A 103 2.87 8.92 -4.82
C PHE A 103 3.31 10.36 -4.56
N GLY A 104 4.50 10.57 -3.97
CA GLY A 104 5.06 11.87 -3.63
C GLY A 104 4.44 12.49 -2.36
N ASP A 105 5.14 13.44 -1.75
CA ASP A 105 4.75 14.06 -0.47
C ASP A 105 3.96 15.37 -0.61
N THR A 106 3.62 15.75 -1.85
CA THR A 106 2.78 16.91 -2.08
C THR A 106 1.30 16.56 -1.92
N ALA A 107 0.45 17.58 -1.75
CA ALA A 107 -1.00 17.40 -1.72
C ALA A 107 -1.58 16.73 -2.99
N ARG A 108 -0.84 16.77 -4.12
CA ARG A 108 -1.22 16.11 -5.37
C ARG A 108 -0.45 14.81 -5.52
N LEU A 109 -1.17 13.69 -5.47
CA LEU A 109 -0.61 12.37 -5.70
C LEU A 109 -0.18 12.20 -7.16
N ASN A 110 0.98 11.57 -7.35
CA ASN A 110 1.45 11.12 -8.65
C ASN A 110 1.08 9.65 -8.87
N PHE A 111 0.36 9.36 -9.95
CA PHE A 111 0.04 7.99 -10.39
C PHE A 111 0.76 7.58 -11.67
N GLY A 112 1.37 8.55 -12.37
CA GLY A 112 2.06 8.33 -13.62
C GLY A 112 3.40 7.62 -13.43
N THR A 113 3.82 6.93 -14.48
CA THR A 113 5.15 6.31 -14.55
C THR A 113 6.21 7.41 -14.75
N PRO A 114 7.26 7.49 -13.91
CA PRO A 114 8.35 8.43 -14.12
C PRO A 114 9.01 8.21 -15.49
N THR A 115 9.37 9.31 -16.16
CA THR A 115 10.16 9.26 -17.38
C THR A 115 11.61 8.91 -17.05
N GLY A 116 12.18 7.93 -17.76
CA GLY A 116 13.57 7.51 -17.57
C GLY A 116 13.68 6.08 -17.03
N ASP A 117 14.70 5.85 -16.23
CA ASP A 117 15.05 4.53 -15.69
C ASP A 117 14.08 4.08 -14.60
N SER A 118 13.71 2.80 -14.62
CA SER A 118 12.90 2.18 -13.57
C SER A 118 13.58 2.14 -12.20
N ASP A 119 14.92 2.22 -12.17
CA ASP A 119 15.69 2.28 -10.93
C ASP A 119 15.32 3.49 -10.06
N GLN A 120 14.71 4.53 -10.65
CA GLN A 120 14.16 5.66 -9.91
C GLN A 120 13.05 5.26 -8.93
N LEU A 121 12.37 4.12 -9.15
CA LEU A 121 11.39 3.56 -8.22
C LEU A 121 11.93 2.33 -7.48
N TYR A 122 12.66 1.44 -8.16
CA TYR A 122 13.13 0.21 -7.53
C TYR A 122 14.17 0.46 -6.44
N GLN A 123 15.20 1.28 -6.71
CA GLN A 123 16.29 1.48 -5.75
C GLN A 123 15.82 2.12 -4.44
N PRO A 124 14.98 3.18 -4.43
CA PRO A 124 14.48 3.73 -3.17
C PRO A 124 13.60 2.76 -2.38
N ILE A 125 12.82 1.90 -3.06
CA ILE A 125 11.99 0.89 -2.38
C ILE A 125 12.85 -0.20 -1.77
N ILE A 126 13.84 -0.72 -2.50
CA ILE A 126 14.79 -1.71 -1.98
C ILE A 126 15.52 -1.13 -0.77
N ALA A 127 16.03 0.11 -0.87
CA ALA A 127 16.68 0.79 0.25
C ALA A 127 15.76 0.95 1.47
N ALA A 128 14.47 1.24 1.26
CA ALA A 128 13.51 1.32 2.35
C ALA A 128 13.30 -0.03 3.06
N TYR A 129 13.30 -1.14 2.32
CA TYR A 129 13.28 -2.49 2.91
C TYR A 129 14.56 -2.77 3.69
N ASP A 130 15.73 -2.51 3.10
CA ASP A 130 17.03 -2.77 3.71
C ASP A 130 17.19 -2.03 5.05
N GLU A 131 16.75 -0.78 5.12
CA GLU A 131 16.79 0.02 6.35
C GLU A 131 15.94 -0.62 7.45
N ILE A 132 14.69 -0.98 7.14
CA ILE A 132 13.75 -1.53 8.13
C ILE A 132 14.18 -2.94 8.58
N ILE A 133 14.73 -3.75 7.68
CA ILE A 133 15.23 -5.08 8.02
C ILE A 133 16.49 -4.99 8.88
N SER A 134 17.35 -4.00 8.65
CA SER A 134 18.57 -3.80 9.45
C SER A 134 18.29 -3.41 10.91
N ASP A 135 17.10 -2.89 11.19
CA ASP A 135 16.64 -2.45 12.52
C ASP A 135 15.91 -3.55 13.32
N ILE A 136 15.75 -4.77 12.76
CA ILE A 136 15.07 -5.94 13.38
C ILE A 136 16.09 -6.96 13.90
#